data_AF-A0A504L0N6-F1
#
_entry.id   AF-A0A504L0N6-F1
#
_cell.length_a   1.000
_cell.length_b   1.000
_cell.length_c   1.000
_cell.angle_alpha   90.00
_cell.angle_beta   90.00
_cell.angle_gamma   90.00
#
_symmetry.space_group_name_H-M   'P 1'
#
loop_
_entity.id
_entity.type
_entity.pdbx_description
1 polymer ?
#
loop_
_entity_poly.entity_id
_entity_poly.type
_entity_poly.pdbx_seq_one_letter_code
_entity_poly.pdbx_strand_id
1 'polypeptide(L)' 'MANGNGVTAAEGQIDDEIVLSVRDVTVAIDDRLILDKLSLDIKRGEILGFVGGG' A
#
# COMPACT_ATOMS: atom_id res chain seq x y z
N MET A 1 -12.05 -40.13 -19.75
CA MET A 1 -10.88 -39.26 -19.50
C MET A 1 -11.43 -37.91 -19.12
N ALA A 2 -11.36 -37.54 -17.84
CA ALA A 2 -11.79 -36.23 -17.36
C ALA A 2 -10.52 -35.50 -16.92
N ASN A 3 -10.12 -34.50 -17.71
CA ASN A 3 -8.90 -33.75 -17.51
C ASN A 3 -9.31 -32.54 -16.65
N GLY A 4 -9.00 -32.58 -15.36
CA GLY A 4 -9.34 -31.53 -14.40
C GLY A 4 -8.70 -30.21 -14.80
N ASN A 5 -9.51 -29.15 -14.87
CA ASN A 5 -9.04 -27.78 -15.00
C ASN A 5 -8.56 -27.29 -13.64
N GLY A 6 -7.35 -27.70 -13.26
CA GLY A 6 -6.63 -27.18 -12.11
C GLY A 6 -6.21 -25.74 -12.37
N VAL A 7 -7.12 -24.79 -12.17
CA VAL A 7 -6.71 -23.46 -11.74
C VAL A 7 -6.28 -23.62 -10.28
N THR A 8 -5.04 -24.08 -10.10
CA THR A 8 -4.33 -23.86 -8.84
C THR A 8 -4.08 -22.36 -8.81
N ALA A 9 -5.02 -21.62 -8.22
CA ALA A 9 -4.73 -20.27 -7.75
C ALA A 9 -3.46 -20.41 -6.90
N ALA A 10 -2.44 -19.61 -7.19
CA ALA A 10 -1.17 -19.67 -6.49
C ALA A 10 -1.43 -19.41 -5.00
N GLU A 11 -1.52 -20.49 -4.22
CA GLU A 11 -1.58 -20.48 -2.76
C GLU A 11 -0.16 -20.21 -2.26
N GLY A 12 0.30 -18.97 -2.45
CA GLY A 12 1.64 -18.57 -2.07
C GLY A 12 1.89 -17.10 -2.41
N GLN A 13 2.02 -16.29 -1.36
CA GLN A 13 2.44 -14.88 -1.38
C GLN A 13 1.39 -13.86 -1.88
N ILE A 14 0.26 -13.73 -1.19
CA ILE A 14 -0.53 -12.48 -1.27
C ILE A 14 0.04 -11.41 -0.31
N ASP A 15 0.88 -11.79 0.66
CA ASP A 15 1.40 -10.89 1.70
C ASP A 15 2.35 -9.79 1.18
N ASP A 16 2.89 -9.91 -0.03
CA ASP A 16 3.81 -8.93 -0.62
C ASP A 16 3.17 -8.02 -1.68
N GLU A 17 1.86 -8.13 -1.90
CA GLU A 17 1.15 -7.29 -2.85
C GLU A 17 1.07 -5.85 -2.32
N ILE A 18 1.77 -4.92 -2.98
CA ILE A 18 1.60 -3.48 -2.74
C ILE A 18 0.18 -3.08 -3.17
N VAL A 19 -0.64 -2.69 -2.21
CA VAL A 19 -2.04 -2.27 -2.42
C VAL A 19 -2.18 -0.75 -2.52
N LEU A 20 -1.21 0.02 -2.00
CA LEU A 20 -1.13 1.46 -2.18
C LEU A 20 0.33 1.88 -2.33
N SER A 21 0.63 2.65 -3.37
CA SER A 21 1.93 3.28 -3.58
C SER A 21 1.72 4.78 -3.77
N VAL A 22 2.44 5.59 -3.01
CA VAL A 22 2.47 7.04 -3.22
C VAL A 22 3.92 7.51 -3.34
N ARG A 23 4.14 8.50 -4.19
CA ARG A 23 5.46 9.07 -4.49
C ARG A 23 5.38 10.58 -4.40
N ASP A 24 6.38 11.18 -3.78
CA ASP A 24 6.55 12.63 -3.64
C ASP A 24 5.29 13.37 -3.15
N VAL A 25 4.56 12.79 -2.19
CA VAL A 25 3.36 13.40 -1.62
C VAL A 25 3.75 14.60 -0.76
N THR A 26 3.27 15.77 -1.17
CA THR A 26 3.35 17.00 -0.40
C THR A 26 1.95 17.43 0.02
N VAL A 27 1.78 17.72 1.31
CA VAL A 27 0.53 18.22 1.88
C VAL A 27 0.82 19.52 2.61
N ALA A 28 0.08 20.57 2.25
CA ALA A 28 0.09 21.85 2.92
C ALA A 28 -1.34 22.21 3.36
N ILE A 29 -1.46 22.80 4.55
CA ILE A 29 -2.70 23.32 5.09
C ILE A 29 -2.43 24.77 5.47
N ASP A 30 -3.23 25.68 4.90
CA ASP A 30 -2.99 27.12 4.94
C ASP A 30 -1.55 27.46 4.49
N ASP A 31 -0.80 28.13 5.34
CA ASP A 31 0.59 28.54 5.18
C ASP A 31 1.59 27.55 5.78
N ARG A 32 1.14 26.36 6.22
CA ARG A 32 1.98 25.33 6.84
C ARG A 32 2.16 24.11 5.96
N LEU A 33 3.42 23.73 5.76
CA LEU A 33 3.80 22.46 5.15
C LEU A 33 3.71 21.34 6.18
N ILE A 34 2.86 20.35 5.92
CA ILE A 34 2.53 19.24 6.85
C ILE A 34 3.28 17.96 6.46
N LEU A 35 3.33 17.65 5.17
CA LEU A 35 4.12 16.55 4.60
C LEU A 35 4.96 17.10 3.45
N ASP A 36 6.23 16.75 3.41
CA ASP A 36 7.13 17.13 2.33
C ASP A 36 7.64 15.87 1.61
N LYS A 37 7.24 15.70 0.35
CA LYS A 37 7.73 14.66 -0.58
C LYS A 37 7.77 13.24 0.01
N LEU A 38 6.72 12.86 0.72
CA LEU A 38 6.59 11.52 1.30
C LEU A 38 6.40 10.48 0.18
N SER A 39 7.23 9.42 0.20
CA SER A 39 7.08 8.25 -0.66
C SER A 39 6.94 7.00 0.19
N LEU A 40 5.88 6.21 -0.03
CA LEU A 40 5.63 4.99 0.73
C LEU A 40 4.87 3.95 -0.10
N ASP A 41 5.06 2.69 0.26
CA ASP A 41 4.32 1.54 -0.25
C ASP A 41 3.64 0.86 0.93
N ILE A 42 2.37 0.46 0.76
CA ILE A 42 1.60 -0.31 1.74
C ILE A 42 1.28 -1.66 1.12
N LYS A 43 1.62 -2.73 1.82
CA LYS A 43 1.29 -4.10 1.42
C LYS A 43 -0.04 -4.55 1.98
N ARG A 44 -0.62 -5.58 1.36
CA ARG A 44 -1.86 -6.18 1.84
C ARG A 44 -1.70 -6.66 3.29
N GLY A 45 -2.59 -6.20 4.17
CA GLY A 45 -2.59 -6.54 5.59
C GLY A 45 -1.82 -5.57 6.49
N GLU A 46 -1.07 -4.62 5.92
CA GLU A 46 -0.44 -3.55 6.69
C GLU A 46 -1.45 -2.44 7.03
N ILE A 47 -1.31 -1.84 8.21
CA ILE A 47 -2.11 -0.70 8.65
C ILE A 47 -1.23 0.53 8.65
N LEU A 48 -1.69 1.59 7.98
CA LEU A 48 -1.05 2.90 8.01
C LEU A 48 -1.78 3.83 8.98
N GLY A 49 -1.05 4.39 9.95
CA GLY A 49 -1.53 5.45 10.83
C GLY A 49 -0.71 6.72 10.66
N PHE A 50 -1.38 7.85 10.46
CA PHE A 50 -0.75 9.17 10.53
C PHE A 50 -0.92 9.75 11.94
N VAL A 51 0.18 10.23 12.53
CA VAL A 51 0.18 10.92 13.83
C VAL A 51 0.95 12.23 13.67
N GLY A 52 0.30 13.34 14.04
CA GLY A 52 0.92 14.67 14.05
C GLY A 52 1.30 15.08 15.48
N GLY A 53 2.49 15.67 15.65
CA GLY A 53 2.82 16.43 16.85
C GLY A 53 2.17 17.81 16.76
N GLY A 54 1.39 18.18 17.78
CA GLY A 54 0.72 19.48 17.87
C GLY A 54 1.68 20.64 18.08
#